data_AF-A0A2N2K283-F1
#
_entry.id   AF-A0A2N2K283-F1
#
_cell.length_a   1.000
_cell.length_b   1.000
_cell.length_c   1.000
_cell.angle_alpha   90.00
_cell.angle_beta   90.00
_cell.angle_gamma   90.00
#
_symmetry.space_group_name_H-M   'P 1'
#
loop_
_entity.id
_entity.type
_entity.pdbx_description
1 polymer ?
#
loop_
_entity_poly.entity_id
_entity_poly.type
_entity_poly.pdbx_seq_one_letter_code
_entity_poly.pdbx_strand_id
1 'polypeptide(L)'
;MGQKVRSSLPGKAAASIFYATLLVCISIRAGYAFAQLGTYNSRFASIHYQDPGQLDLLARKIQPNPLIVSLSQIFKGSYRSMDEVKAGRYVDELFQRVQAVLDMPKRDMKVQIRLYRDQKDLSAVFEGITSRHTQVPAFYWKETNAIYLNLEKISAGILAHEMAHAVIAHYFIISPPEKISELLCQYVEREVSKGIF
;
A
#
# COMPACT_ATOMS: atom_id res chain seq x y z
N MET A 1 -13.98 73.94 -21.82
CA MET A 1 -13.83 73.88 -20.34
C MET A 1 -14.67 72.72 -19.85
N GLY A 2 -14.19 71.57 -19.37
CA GLY A 2 -12.91 71.25 -18.77
C GLY A 2 -13.07 71.08 -17.26
N GLN A 3 -13.52 69.92 -16.77
CA GLN A 3 -12.93 69.28 -15.59
C GLN A 3 -13.38 67.83 -15.40
N LYS A 4 -12.36 67.02 -15.12
CA LYS A 4 -12.34 65.58 -14.90
C LYS A 4 -12.30 65.38 -13.38
N VAL A 5 -13.26 64.67 -12.78
CA VAL A 5 -13.12 64.15 -11.42
C VAL A 5 -13.03 62.63 -11.51
N ARG A 6 -11.86 62.13 -11.15
CA ARG A 6 -11.51 60.71 -11.03
C ARG A 6 -11.66 60.30 -9.55
N SER A 7 -11.81 58.98 -9.39
CA SER A 7 -11.61 58.18 -8.16
C SER A 7 -12.84 58.07 -7.24
N SER A 8 -13.13 56.91 -6.66
CA SER A 8 -12.26 55.79 -6.31
C SER A 8 -13.02 54.45 -6.35
N LEU A 9 -12.42 53.45 -7.01
CA LEU A 9 -12.83 52.06 -6.88
C LEU A 9 -12.29 51.52 -5.54
N PRO A 10 -13.10 50.80 -4.74
CA PRO A 10 -12.65 50.24 -3.47
C PRO A 10 -11.53 49.22 -3.66
N GLY A 11 -10.62 49.23 -2.69
CA GLY A 11 -9.27 48.70 -2.78
C GLY A 11 -9.20 47.19 -3.03
N LYS A 12 -8.21 46.83 -3.84
CA LYS A 12 -7.69 45.47 -4.08
C LYS A 12 -7.34 44.69 -2.79
N ALA A 13 -7.38 45.33 -1.63
CA ALA A 13 -7.18 44.72 -0.32
C ALA A 13 -8.33 43.78 0.10
N ALA A 14 -9.58 44.08 -0.26
CA ALA A 14 -10.72 43.24 0.13
C ALA A 14 -10.75 41.88 -0.61
N ALA A 15 -10.24 41.85 -1.85
CA ALA A 15 -10.17 40.62 -2.64
C ALA A 15 -9.06 39.66 -2.16
N SER A 16 -7.95 40.17 -1.61
CA SER A 16 -6.83 39.31 -1.16
C SER A 16 -7.13 38.58 0.15
N ILE A 17 -7.97 39.15 1.02
CA ILE A 17 -8.30 38.53 2.32
C ILE A 17 -9.25 37.34 2.12
N PHE A 18 -10.12 37.38 1.12
CA PHE A 18 -11.01 36.26 0.78
C PHE A 18 -10.28 35.06 0.15
N TYR A 19 -9.21 35.31 -0.62
CA TYR A 19 -8.38 34.24 -1.18
C TYR A 19 -7.48 33.58 -0.13
N ALA A 20 -7.00 34.36 0.86
CA ALA A 20 -6.17 33.82 1.93
C ALA A 20 -6.96 32.89 2.88
N THR A 21 -8.22 33.21 3.19
CA THR A 21 -9.08 32.31 3.99
C THR A 21 -9.59 31.11 3.19
N LEU A 22 -9.81 31.25 1.88
CA LEU A 22 -10.15 30.11 1.02
C LEU A 22 -8.97 29.13 0.84
N LEU A 23 -7.72 29.61 0.78
CA LEU A 23 -6.53 28.76 0.69
C LEU A 23 -6.17 28.09 2.03
N VAL A 24 -6.49 28.72 3.17
CA VAL A 24 -6.33 28.09 4.49
C VAL A 24 -7.44 27.04 4.74
N CYS A 25 -8.65 27.24 4.22
CA CYS A 25 -9.74 26.26 4.34
C CYS A 25 -9.65 25.10 3.32
N ILE A 26 -8.96 25.26 2.19
CA ILE A 26 -8.77 24.16 1.22
C ILE A 26 -7.63 23.21 1.63
N SER A 27 -6.76 23.61 2.55
CA SER A 27 -5.73 22.71 3.10
C SER A 27 -6.27 21.70 4.14
N ILE A 28 -7.57 21.77 4.45
CA ILE A 28 -8.28 20.82 5.33
C ILE A 28 -9.33 20.08 4.50
N ARG A 29 -8.90 19.37 3.46
CA ARG A 29 -9.68 18.28 2.89
C ARG A 29 -8.93 16.98 3.06
N ALA A 30 -9.47 16.19 3.99
CA ALA A 30 -9.27 14.77 4.12
C ALA A 30 -7.85 14.32 4.48
N GLY A 31 -7.44 14.66 5.71
CA GLY A 31 -6.74 13.67 6.51
C GLY A 31 -7.69 12.49 6.76
N TYR A 32 -7.82 11.57 5.79
CA TYR A 32 -8.20 10.18 6.08
C TYR A 32 -7.01 9.58 6.83
N ALA A 33 -6.82 10.03 8.07
CA ALA A 33 -5.75 9.57 8.91
C ALA A 33 -6.01 8.10 9.18
N PHE A 34 -5.29 7.24 8.45
CA PHE A 34 -5.01 5.90 8.93
C PHE A 34 -4.41 6.08 10.33
N ALA A 35 -5.24 5.89 11.36
CA ALA A 35 -4.83 6.05 12.75
C ALA A 35 -3.91 4.88 13.09
N GLN A 36 -2.65 5.02 12.71
CA GLN A 36 -1.66 3.99 12.84
C GLN A 36 -1.30 3.80 14.31
N LEU A 37 -1.47 2.59 14.81
CA LEU A 37 -1.01 2.23 16.15
C LEU A 37 0.48 1.90 16.14
N GLY A 38 0.95 1.17 15.13
CA GLY A 38 2.35 0.75 15.06
C GLY A 38 2.83 0.39 13.67
N THR A 39 4.15 0.29 13.53
CA THR A 39 4.84 -0.20 12.32
C THR A 39 5.69 -1.41 12.69
N TYR A 40 5.56 -2.50 11.94
CA TYR A 40 6.51 -3.60 11.96
C TYR A 40 7.42 -3.53 10.73
N ASN A 41 8.73 -3.62 10.91
CA ASN A 41 9.68 -3.59 9.79
C ASN A 41 10.23 -4.99 9.50
N SER A 42 9.99 -5.50 8.30
CA SER A 42 10.62 -6.73 7.76
C SER A 42 11.83 -6.38 6.90
N ARG A 43 12.33 -7.29 6.05
CA ARG A 43 13.32 -6.95 5.04
C ARG A 43 12.70 -6.09 3.92
N PHE A 44 11.67 -6.59 3.25
CA PHE A 44 11.09 -5.96 2.06
C PHE A 44 9.94 -4.99 2.34
N ALA A 45 9.38 -4.99 3.56
CA ALA A 45 8.21 -4.17 3.87
C ALA A 45 8.30 -3.44 5.22
N SER A 46 7.60 -2.31 5.31
CA SER A 46 7.16 -1.70 6.55
C SER A 46 5.65 -1.90 6.64
N ILE A 47 5.19 -2.68 7.62
CA ILE A 47 3.80 -3.08 7.79
C ILE A 47 3.15 -2.18 8.84
N HIS A 48 2.18 -1.38 8.41
CA HIS A 48 1.46 -0.41 9.21
C HIS A 48 0.11 -1.01 9.63
N TYR A 49 -0.16 -1.01 10.94
CA TYR A 49 -1.36 -1.61 11.54
C TYR A 49 -1.99 -0.67 12.57
N GLN A 50 -3.30 -0.86 12.78
CA GLN A 50 -4.16 -0.11 13.71
C GLN A 50 -4.41 -0.91 14.99
N ASP A 51 -4.33 -2.24 14.92
CA ASP A 51 -4.38 -3.13 16.08
C ASP A 51 -3.38 -4.28 15.93
N PRO A 52 -2.77 -4.79 17.02
CA PRO A 52 -1.77 -5.85 16.93
C PRO A 52 -2.33 -7.17 16.36
N GLY A 53 -3.64 -7.41 16.49
CA GLY A 53 -4.31 -8.59 15.95
C GLY A 53 -4.29 -8.66 14.42
N GLN A 54 -4.15 -7.53 13.74
CA GLN A 54 -4.00 -7.45 12.28
C GLN A 54 -2.75 -8.18 11.76
N LEU A 55 -1.64 -8.13 12.50
CA LEU A 55 -0.41 -8.83 12.09
C LEU A 55 -0.59 -10.34 12.14
N ASP A 56 -1.27 -10.84 13.18
CA ASP A 56 -1.58 -12.26 13.34
C ASP A 56 -2.62 -12.74 12.31
N LEU A 57 -3.64 -11.93 12.04
CA LEU A 57 -4.58 -12.18 10.94
C LEU A 57 -3.88 -12.25 9.59
N LEU A 58 -2.99 -11.28 9.29
CA LEU A 58 -2.18 -11.29 8.09
C LEU A 58 -1.37 -12.58 8.01
N ALA A 59 -0.63 -12.93 9.06
CA ALA A 59 0.22 -14.12 9.11
C ALA A 59 -0.57 -15.40 8.82
N ARG A 60 -1.78 -15.56 9.38
CA ARG A 60 -2.68 -16.69 9.08
C ARG A 60 -3.13 -16.73 7.63
N LYS A 61 -3.48 -15.57 7.05
CA LYS A 61 -4.01 -15.46 5.68
C LYS A 61 -2.95 -15.74 4.61
N ILE A 62 -1.67 -15.53 4.93
CA ILE A 62 -0.56 -15.68 3.98
C ILE A 62 0.42 -16.81 4.36
N GLN A 63 0.04 -17.65 5.31
CA GLN A 63 0.91 -18.69 5.83
C GLN A 63 1.41 -19.62 4.69
N PRO A 64 2.74 -19.82 4.58
CA PRO A 64 3.34 -20.80 3.67
C PRO A 64 2.84 -22.23 3.93
N ASN A 65 2.83 -23.07 2.90
CA ASN A 65 2.36 -24.45 3.05
C ASN A 65 3.28 -25.23 4.02
N PRO A 66 2.75 -25.91 5.06
CA PRO A 66 3.55 -26.56 6.11
C PRO A 66 4.60 -27.57 5.61
N LEU A 67 4.42 -28.18 4.43
CA LEU A 67 5.43 -29.06 3.83
C LEU A 67 6.75 -28.34 3.51
N ILE A 68 6.70 -27.03 3.23
CA ILE A 68 7.88 -26.18 2.95
C ILE A 68 8.46 -25.62 4.27
N VAL A 69 7.61 -25.30 5.24
CA VAL A 69 7.98 -24.72 6.54
C VAL A 69 8.85 -25.67 7.37
N SER A 70 8.68 -26.99 7.24
CA SER A 70 9.47 -27.98 7.98
C SER A 70 10.98 -27.92 7.67
N LEU A 71 11.38 -27.45 6.49
CA LEU A 71 12.79 -27.33 6.11
C LEU A 71 13.43 -26.02 6.63
N SER A 72 12.66 -24.93 6.73
CA SER A 72 13.17 -23.62 7.16
C SER A 72 13.21 -23.45 8.67
N GLN A 73 12.36 -24.17 9.42
CA GLN A 73 12.30 -24.11 10.89
C GLN A 73 13.50 -24.76 11.60
N ILE A 74 14.21 -25.68 10.95
CA ILE A 74 15.42 -26.31 11.52
C ILE A 74 16.56 -25.28 11.70
N PHE A 75 16.51 -24.13 11.00
CA PHE A 75 17.66 -23.22 10.89
C PHE A 75 17.61 -21.92 11.71
N LYS A 76 16.54 -21.56 12.43
CA LYS A 76 16.47 -20.26 13.13
C LYS A 76 15.86 -20.32 14.52
N GLY A 77 16.71 -20.10 15.53
CA GLY A 77 16.34 -20.01 16.93
C GLY A 77 16.07 -18.58 17.46
N SER A 78 15.39 -18.57 18.61
CA SER A 78 15.18 -17.50 19.61
C SER A 78 14.01 -16.52 19.45
N TYR A 79 13.37 -16.28 20.62
CA TYR A 79 12.04 -15.72 20.86
C TYR A 79 12.02 -14.17 20.90
N ARG A 80 11.25 -13.58 19.99
CA ARG A 80 10.50 -12.30 20.12
C ARG A 80 9.01 -12.64 19.96
N SER A 81 8.09 -11.75 20.35
CA SER A 81 6.62 -11.93 20.21
C SER A 81 6.29 -12.76 18.96
N MET A 82 5.86 -14.00 19.18
CA MET A 82 6.02 -15.05 18.18
C MET A 82 5.20 -14.80 16.91
N ASP A 83 4.18 -13.94 16.99
CA ASP A 83 3.23 -13.68 15.91
C ASP A 83 3.60 -12.46 15.04
N GLU A 84 4.13 -11.39 15.61
CA GLU A 84 4.62 -10.23 14.85
C GLU A 84 5.80 -10.63 13.96
N VAL A 85 6.68 -11.48 14.48
CA VAL A 85 7.81 -12.05 13.74
C VAL A 85 7.35 -12.94 12.59
N LYS A 86 6.23 -13.66 12.72
CA LYS A 86 5.69 -14.52 11.65
C LYS A 86 5.19 -13.69 10.46
N ALA A 87 4.41 -12.63 10.72
CA ALA A 87 3.85 -11.79 9.66
C ALA A 87 4.95 -11.21 8.77
N GLY A 88 5.97 -10.60 9.39
CA GLY A 88 7.12 -10.05 8.67
C GLY A 88 7.89 -11.08 7.86
N ARG A 89 8.15 -12.25 8.46
CA ARG A 89 8.84 -13.35 7.77
C ARG A 89 8.06 -13.86 6.57
N TYR A 90 6.76 -14.10 6.71
CA TYR A 90 5.92 -14.60 5.62
C TYR A 90 5.75 -13.56 4.50
N VAL A 91 5.67 -12.27 4.84
CA VAL A 91 5.72 -11.19 3.85
C VAL A 91 7.05 -11.21 3.08
N ASP A 92 8.18 -11.42 3.76
CA ASP A 92 9.49 -11.48 3.10
C ASP A 92 9.65 -12.72 2.21
N GLU A 93 9.19 -13.89 2.67
CA GLU A 93 9.16 -15.14 1.91
C GLU A 93 8.27 -15.00 0.66
N LEU A 94 7.11 -14.38 0.80
CA LEU A 94 6.21 -14.11 -0.33
C LEU A 94 6.85 -13.14 -1.34
N PHE A 95 7.49 -12.06 -0.89
CA PHE A 95 8.23 -11.17 -1.78
C PHE A 95 9.36 -11.89 -2.53
N GLN A 96 10.07 -12.80 -1.88
CA GLN A 96 11.09 -13.62 -2.54
C GLN A 96 10.48 -14.54 -3.58
N ARG A 97 9.33 -15.16 -3.27
CA ARG A 97 8.59 -15.97 -4.25
C ARG A 97 8.19 -15.14 -5.45
N VAL A 98 7.59 -13.97 -5.24
CA VAL A 98 7.13 -13.09 -6.32
C VAL A 98 8.29 -12.72 -7.24
N GLN A 99 9.43 -12.29 -6.66
CA GLN A 99 10.64 -12.01 -7.43
C GLN A 99 11.14 -13.24 -8.20
N ALA A 100 11.07 -14.44 -7.61
CA ALA A 100 11.50 -15.67 -8.26
C ALA A 100 10.56 -16.09 -9.40
N VAL A 101 9.24 -15.92 -9.25
CA VAL A 101 8.25 -16.22 -10.32
C VAL A 101 8.41 -15.27 -11.50
N LEU A 102 8.71 -13.99 -11.23
CA LEU A 102 8.95 -12.99 -12.26
C LEU A 102 10.37 -13.03 -12.85
N ASP A 103 11.30 -13.73 -12.21
CA ASP A 103 12.75 -13.64 -12.45
C ASP A 103 13.27 -12.18 -12.38
N MET A 104 12.80 -11.44 -11.38
CA MET A 104 13.08 -10.01 -11.18
C MET A 104 13.65 -9.75 -9.77
N PRO A 105 14.92 -10.11 -9.50
CA PRO A 105 15.51 -9.92 -8.19
C PRO A 105 15.75 -8.43 -7.87
N LYS A 106 15.25 -7.95 -6.73
CA LYS A 106 15.42 -6.59 -6.21
C LYS A 106 15.59 -6.58 -4.70
N ARG A 107 16.84 -6.71 -4.24
CA ARG A 107 17.16 -6.91 -2.80
C ARG A 107 17.03 -5.67 -1.93
N ASP A 108 17.08 -4.49 -2.55
CA ASP A 108 17.07 -3.16 -1.94
C ASP A 108 15.69 -2.50 -1.95
N MET A 109 14.65 -3.16 -2.49
CA MET A 109 13.30 -2.61 -2.44
C MET A 109 12.74 -2.63 -1.02
N LYS A 110 11.96 -1.59 -0.71
CA LYS A 110 11.22 -1.45 0.53
C LYS A 110 9.86 -0.86 0.22
N VAL A 111 8.77 -1.58 0.53
CA VAL A 111 7.39 -1.12 0.31
C VAL A 111 6.69 -0.86 1.63
N GLN A 112 5.67 -0.01 1.61
CA GLN A 112 4.73 0.09 2.73
C GLN A 112 3.59 -0.92 2.52
N ILE A 113 3.15 -1.57 3.58
CA ILE A 113 1.92 -2.37 3.60
C ILE A 113 1.00 -1.78 4.64
N ARG A 114 -0.21 -1.39 4.28
CA ARG A 114 -1.20 -0.77 5.17
C ARG A 114 -2.40 -1.68 5.35
N LEU A 115 -2.65 -2.06 6.60
CA LEU A 115 -3.66 -3.05 6.94
C LEU A 115 -4.96 -2.38 7.37
N TYR A 116 -6.03 -2.63 6.61
CA TYR A 116 -7.38 -2.21 6.92
C TYR A 116 -8.21 -3.43 7.31
N ARG A 117 -9.07 -3.26 8.31
CA ARG A 117 -9.88 -4.36 8.81
C ARG A 117 -10.98 -4.73 7.83
N ASP A 118 -11.66 -3.74 7.26
CA ASP A 118 -12.83 -3.94 6.41
C ASP A 118 -12.71 -3.23 5.05
N GLN A 119 -13.65 -3.55 4.15
CA GLN A 119 -13.70 -2.97 2.81
C GLN A 119 -14.04 -1.47 2.82
N LYS A 120 -14.81 -1.01 3.80
CA LYS A 120 -15.32 0.36 3.85
C LYS A 120 -14.15 1.33 4.04
N ASP A 121 -13.26 1.04 4.98
CA ASP A 121 -12.09 1.88 5.25
C ASP A 121 -11.11 1.87 4.08
N LEU A 122 -10.87 0.70 3.46
CA LEU A 122 -10.02 0.60 2.28
C LEU A 122 -10.60 1.40 1.10
N SER A 123 -11.90 1.25 0.82
CA SER A 123 -12.57 1.95 -0.28
C SER A 123 -12.58 3.46 -0.06
N ALA A 124 -12.74 3.93 1.18
CA ALA A 124 -12.64 5.36 1.50
C ALA A 124 -11.25 5.93 1.20
N VAL A 125 -10.19 5.18 1.50
CA VAL A 125 -8.81 5.57 1.18
C VAL A 125 -8.57 5.56 -0.33
N PHE A 126 -9.04 4.53 -1.04
CA PHE A 126 -8.93 4.46 -2.49
C PHE A 126 -9.65 5.63 -3.17
N GLU A 127 -10.86 5.97 -2.71
CA GLU A 127 -11.61 7.11 -3.23
C GLU A 127 -10.92 8.43 -2.94
N GLY A 128 -10.34 8.59 -1.74
CA GLY A 128 -9.53 9.76 -1.40
C GLY A 128 -8.30 9.93 -2.30
N ILE A 129 -7.72 8.83 -2.79
CA ILE A 129 -6.54 8.84 -3.68
C ILE A 129 -6.95 9.08 -5.14
N THR A 130 -8.00 8.40 -5.61
CA THR A 130 -8.31 8.29 -7.05
C THR A 130 -9.52 9.10 -7.49
N SER A 131 -10.32 9.62 -6.56
CA SER A 131 -11.67 10.16 -6.79
C SER A 131 -12.62 9.17 -7.47
N ARG A 132 -12.38 7.85 -7.32
CA ARG A 132 -13.20 6.77 -7.87
C ARG A 132 -13.59 5.81 -6.75
N HIS A 133 -14.76 5.20 -6.86
CA HIS A 133 -15.13 4.11 -5.97
C HIS A 133 -14.47 2.80 -6.39
N THR A 134 -14.15 1.94 -5.43
CA THR A 134 -13.66 0.59 -5.68
C THR A 134 -14.23 -0.43 -4.71
N GLN A 135 -14.22 -1.68 -5.15
CA GLN A 135 -14.55 -2.86 -4.35
C GLN A 135 -13.41 -3.89 -4.35
N VAL A 136 -12.23 -3.51 -4.86
CA VAL A 136 -11.06 -4.40 -4.85
C VAL A 136 -10.59 -4.64 -3.41
N PRO A 137 -10.16 -5.87 -3.08
CA PRO A 137 -9.72 -6.23 -1.73
C PRO A 137 -8.32 -5.71 -1.40
N ALA A 138 -7.56 -5.28 -2.41
CA ALA A 138 -6.22 -4.74 -2.28
C ALA A 138 -5.88 -3.87 -3.49
N PHE A 139 -4.90 -2.97 -3.32
CA PHE A 139 -4.28 -2.26 -4.44
C PHE A 139 -2.88 -1.75 -4.06
N TYR A 140 -1.96 -1.75 -5.01
CA TYR A 140 -0.69 -1.05 -4.95
C TYR A 140 -0.82 0.36 -5.54
N TRP A 141 -0.31 1.35 -4.81
CA TRP A 141 -0.19 2.72 -5.27
C TRP A 141 1.28 3.09 -5.43
N LYS A 142 1.69 3.37 -6.68
CA LYS A 142 3.10 3.56 -7.04
C LYS A 142 3.67 4.85 -6.44
N GLU A 143 2.86 5.90 -6.37
CA GLU A 143 3.26 7.24 -5.94
C GLU A 143 3.62 7.28 -4.45
N THR A 144 2.96 6.47 -3.62
CA THR A 144 3.28 6.33 -2.19
C THR A 144 4.10 5.07 -1.89
N ASN A 145 4.34 4.25 -2.91
CA ASN A 145 4.98 2.94 -2.80
C ASN A 145 4.34 2.09 -1.68
N ALA A 146 3.02 2.00 -1.70
CA ALA A 146 2.24 1.38 -0.65
C ALA A 146 1.23 0.38 -1.21
N ILE A 147 1.16 -0.79 -0.59
CA ILE A 147 0.13 -1.79 -0.78
C ILE A 147 -0.93 -1.58 0.32
N TYR A 148 -2.18 -1.39 -0.08
CA TYR A 148 -3.31 -1.21 0.82
C TYR A 148 -4.15 -2.49 0.79
N LEU A 149 -4.43 -3.06 1.96
CA LEU A 149 -5.03 -4.39 2.08
C LEU A 149 -6.27 -4.38 2.96
N ASN A 150 -7.35 -5.02 2.50
CA ASN A 150 -8.48 -5.40 3.33
C ASN A 150 -8.27 -6.83 3.86
N LEU A 151 -8.05 -6.96 5.17
CA LEU A 151 -7.74 -8.23 5.83
C LEU A 151 -8.89 -9.26 5.80
N GLU A 152 -10.14 -8.84 5.66
CA GLU A 152 -11.27 -9.78 5.57
C GLU A 152 -11.17 -10.65 4.31
N LYS A 153 -10.85 -10.00 3.18
CA LYS A 153 -10.88 -10.60 1.83
C LYS A 153 -9.51 -11.02 1.30
N ILE A 154 -8.43 -10.68 2.00
CA ILE A 154 -7.07 -10.98 1.52
C ILE A 154 -6.79 -12.49 1.46
N SER A 155 -5.94 -12.86 0.51
CA SER A 155 -5.29 -14.16 0.39
C SER A 155 -3.81 -13.95 0.02
N ALA A 156 -2.98 -14.99 0.16
CA ALA A 156 -1.60 -14.95 -0.32
C ALA A 156 -1.49 -14.56 -1.81
N GLY A 157 -2.39 -15.08 -2.66
CA GLY A 157 -2.43 -14.77 -4.08
C GLY A 157 -2.72 -13.29 -4.37
N ILE A 158 -3.73 -12.72 -3.69
CA ILE A 158 -4.07 -11.30 -3.84
C ILE A 158 -2.91 -10.42 -3.36
N LEU A 159 -2.29 -10.75 -2.23
CA LEU A 159 -1.12 -10.01 -1.77
C LEU A 159 0.05 -10.12 -2.77
N ALA A 160 0.28 -11.32 -3.32
CA ALA A 160 1.31 -11.54 -4.32
C ALA A 160 1.07 -10.75 -5.62
N HIS A 161 -0.19 -10.57 -6.02
CA HIS A 161 -0.58 -9.71 -7.13
C HIS A 161 -0.07 -8.27 -6.92
N GLU A 162 -0.37 -7.69 -5.75
CA GLU A 162 0.07 -6.32 -5.44
C GLU A 162 1.58 -6.22 -5.23
N MET A 163 2.21 -7.27 -4.67
CA MET A 163 3.66 -7.34 -4.59
C MET A 163 4.31 -7.40 -5.98
N ALA A 164 3.69 -8.07 -6.95
CA ALA A 164 4.18 -8.12 -8.33
C ALA A 164 4.18 -6.72 -8.96
N HIS A 165 3.11 -5.94 -8.76
CA HIS A 165 3.10 -4.54 -9.16
C HIS A 165 4.27 -3.75 -8.57
N ALA A 166 4.51 -3.91 -7.27
CA ALA A 166 5.61 -3.23 -6.60
C ALA A 166 7.00 -3.67 -7.13
N VAL A 167 7.20 -4.97 -7.36
CA VAL A 167 8.44 -5.51 -7.93
C VAL A 167 8.67 -4.97 -9.34
N ILE A 168 7.66 -5.03 -10.21
CA ILE A 168 7.73 -4.50 -11.58
C ILE A 168 8.07 -3.00 -11.56
N ALA A 169 7.44 -2.23 -10.68
CA ALA A 169 7.67 -0.79 -10.53
C ALA A 169 9.09 -0.45 -10.04
N HIS A 170 9.74 -1.32 -9.24
CA HIS A 170 11.12 -1.12 -8.78
C HIS A 170 12.18 -1.70 -9.71
N TYR A 171 11.81 -2.72 -10.50
CA TYR A 171 12.74 -3.44 -11.36
C TYR A 171 12.96 -2.70 -12.68
N PHE A 172 11.88 -2.20 -13.30
CA PHE A 172 11.98 -1.47 -14.56
C PHE A 172 12.14 0.03 -14.35
N ILE A 173 13.13 0.62 -15.04
CA ILE A 173 13.30 2.07 -15.10
C ILE A 173 12.09 2.72 -15.81
N ILE A 174 11.63 2.11 -16.89
CA ILE A 174 10.42 2.51 -17.63
C ILE A 174 9.40 1.41 -17.42
N SER A 175 8.27 1.74 -16.78
CA SER A 175 7.23 0.75 -16.52
C SER A 175 6.71 0.13 -17.82
N PRO A 176 6.50 -1.20 -17.84
CA PRO A 176 5.88 -1.84 -18.99
C PRO A 176 4.44 -1.32 -19.19
N PRO A 177 3.86 -1.49 -20.38
CA PRO A 177 2.46 -1.13 -20.63
C PRO A 177 1.54 -1.79 -19.59
N GLU A 178 0.51 -1.06 -19.15
CA GLU A 178 -0.41 -1.48 -18.08
C GLU A 178 -0.94 -2.91 -18.28
N LYS A 179 -1.40 -3.22 -19.49
CA LYS A 179 -1.89 -4.57 -19.84
C LYS A 179 -0.85 -5.67 -19.64
N ILE A 180 0.44 -5.38 -19.89
CA ILE A 180 1.53 -6.34 -19.70
C ILE A 180 1.84 -6.50 -18.21
N SER A 181 1.90 -5.41 -17.45
CA SER A 181 2.03 -5.45 -16.00
C SER A 181 0.96 -6.35 -15.37
N GLU A 182 -0.28 -6.20 -15.81
CA GLU A 182 -1.40 -6.95 -15.23
C GLU A 182 -1.37 -8.42 -15.57
N LEU A 183 -0.92 -8.76 -16.78
CA LEU A 183 -0.69 -10.16 -17.16
C LEU A 183 0.40 -10.80 -16.28
N LEU A 184 1.47 -10.06 -15.96
CA LEU A 184 2.51 -10.54 -15.05
C LEU A 184 1.98 -10.69 -13.61
N CYS A 185 1.22 -9.73 -13.11
CA CYS A 185 0.60 -9.79 -11.78
C CYS A 185 -0.37 -10.97 -11.66
N GLN A 186 -1.24 -11.18 -12.66
CA GLN A 186 -2.16 -12.32 -12.71
C GLN A 186 -1.41 -13.67 -12.80
N TYR A 187 -0.29 -13.71 -13.52
CA TYR A 187 0.56 -14.90 -13.57
C TYR A 187 1.13 -15.22 -12.18
N VAL A 188 1.68 -14.22 -11.49
CA VAL A 188 2.20 -14.36 -10.13
C VAL A 188 1.12 -14.83 -9.16
N GLU A 189 -0.04 -14.17 -9.16
CA GLU A 189 -1.18 -14.56 -8.32
C GLU A 189 -1.55 -16.03 -8.53
N ARG A 190 -1.62 -16.47 -9.80
CA ARG A 190 -1.92 -17.85 -10.15
C ARG A 190 -0.85 -18.82 -9.61
N GLU A 191 0.43 -18.54 -9.79
CA GLU A 191 1.51 -19.41 -9.33
C GLU A 191 1.59 -19.51 -7.81
N VAL A 192 1.34 -18.40 -7.10
CA VAL A 192 1.28 -18.36 -5.64
C VAL A 192 0.04 -19.09 -5.12
N SER A 193 -1.12 -18.90 -5.76
CA SER A 193 -2.39 -19.50 -5.34
C SER A 193 -2.43 -21.02 -5.46
N LYS A 194 -1.54 -21.64 -6.25
CA LYS A 194 -1.36 -23.10 -6.30
C LYS A 194 -0.79 -23.69 -5.00
N GLY A 195 -0.44 -22.86 -4.01
CA GLY A 195 0.04 -23.32 -2.70
C GLY A 195 1.54 -23.59 -2.64
N ILE A 196 2.33 -22.95 -3.52
CA ILE A 196 3.78 -23.12 -3.62
C ILE A 196 4.46 -21.79 -3.28
N PHE A 197 4.70 -21.56 -1.98
CA PHE A 197 5.84 -20.79 -1.46
C PHE A 197 6.04 -21.06 0.01
#